data_AF-A0A8S2FI23-F1
#
_entry.id   AF-A0A8S2FI23-F1
#
_cell.length_a   1.000
_cell.length_b   1.000
_cell.length_c   1.000
_cell.angle_alpha   90.00
_cell.angle_beta   90.00
_cell.angle_gamma   90.00
#
_symmetry.space_group_name_H-M   'P 1'
#
loop_
_entity.id
_entity.type
_entity.pdbx_description
1 polymer ?
#
loop_
_entity_poly.entity_id
_entity_poly.type
_entity_poly.pdbx_seq_one_letter_code
_entity_poly.pdbx_strand_id
1 'polypeptide(L)'
;VIPRKVIGKFSIRIVPNMKIETVEKLVKNLVDSVMKDKRHSPNKYNVKLEKRGIYWLADFENDPQYVAARKATVIVHGVEPDLTREGGSIPITSTFEQLTGKTVLMLPVGSSDDGAHSQNEKFNVLNYMNG
;
A
#
# COMPACT_ATOMS: atom_id res chain seq x y z
N VAL A 1 -9.73 -30.56 18.88
CA VAL A 1 -10.89 -29.76 18.42
C VAL A 1 -10.88 -29.69 16.89
N ILE A 2 -12.03 -29.85 16.21
CA ILE A 2 -12.16 -29.64 14.75
C ILE A 2 -13.04 -28.40 14.54
N PRO A 3 -12.50 -27.27 14.05
CA PRO A 3 -13.30 -26.04 13.89
C PRO A 3 -14.44 -26.21 12.88
N ARG A 4 -15.67 -25.81 13.24
CA ARG A 4 -16.84 -25.89 12.35
C ARG A 4 -16.80 -24.92 11.16
N LYS A 5 -16.01 -23.85 11.26
CA LYS A 5 -15.86 -22.79 10.26
C LYS A 5 -14.53 -22.07 10.49
N VAL A 6 -13.85 -21.75 9.39
CA VAL A 6 -12.65 -20.92 9.38
C VAL A 6 -12.78 -19.81 8.35
N ILE A 7 -12.08 -18.70 8.55
CA ILE A 7 -11.98 -17.61 7.58
C ILE A 7 -10.50 -17.30 7.41
N GLY A 8 -9.95 -17.65 6.24
CA GLY A 8 -8.62 -17.22 5.84
C GLY A 8 -8.66 -15.76 5.38
N LYS A 9 -7.64 -14.99 5.75
CA LYS A 9 -7.48 -13.60 5.32
C LYS A 9 -6.12 -13.44 4.65
N PHE A 10 -6.11 -12.73 3.53
CA PHE A 10 -4.90 -12.36 2.79
C PHE A 10 -5.15 -11.06 2.02
N SER A 11 -4.08 -10.44 1.54
CA SER A 11 -4.14 -9.22 0.73
C SER A 11 -3.19 -9.33 -0.46
N ILE A 12 -3.49 -8.60 -1.52
CA ILE A 12 -2.64 -8.45 -2.70
C ILE A 12 -2.34 -6.95 -2.86
N ARG A 13 -1.06 -6.59 -2.95
CA ARG A 13 -0.65 -5.22 -3.30
C ARG A 13 -0.82 -5.02 -4.80
N ILE A 14 -1.55 -3.96 -5.16
CA ILE A 14 -1.82 -3.60 -6.55
C ILE A 14 -0.73 -2.63 -7.01
N VAL A 15 -0.16 -2.88 -8.19
CA VAL A 15 0.86 -2.02 -8.82
C VAL A 15 0.33 -1.45 -10.15
N PRO A 16 1.03 -0.50 -10.80
CA PRO A 16 0.57 0.07 -12.06
C PRO A 16 0.16 -0.96 -13.09
N ASN A 17 -0.88 -0.64 -13.87
CA ASN A 17 -1.49 -1.48 -14.91
C ASN A 17 -2.28 -2.71 -14.42
N MET A 18 -2.38 -2.94 -13.10
CA MET A 18 -3.29 -3.95 -12.55
C MET A 18 -4.69 -3.37 -12.31
N LYS A 19 -5.72 -4.01 -12.87
CA LYS A 19 -7.14 -3.68 -12.60
C LYS A 19 -7.66 -4.54 -11.45
N ILE A 20 -8.27 -3.91 -10.44
CA ILE A 20 -8.76 -4.60 -9.22
C ILE A 20 -9.78 -5.67 -9.58
N GLU A 21 -10.66 -5.38 -10.54
CA GLU A 21 -11.72 -6.29 -11.00
C GLU A 21 -11.12 -7.56 -11.62
N THR A 22 -10.03 -7.41 -12.37
CA THR A 22 -9.30 -8.54 -12.97
C THR A 22 -8.67 -9.40 -11.88
N VAL A 23 -8.00 -8.79 -10.90
CA VAL A 23 -7.38 -9.51 -9.78
C VAL A 23 -8.44 -10.25 -8.96
N GLU A 24 -9.56 -9.61 -8.64
CA GLU A 24 -10.67 -10.23 -7.92
C GLU A 24 -11.22 -11.47 -8.65
N LYS A 25 -11.41 -11.36 -9.98
CA LYS A 25 -11.85 -12.47 -10.82
C LYS A 25 -10.85 -13.62 -10.82
N LEU A 26 -9.55 -13.32 -10.97
CA LEU A 26 -8.49 -14.33 -10.97
C LEU A 26 -8.41 -15.08 -9.63
N VAL A 27 -8.51 -14.36 -8.51
CA VAL A 27 -8.53 -14.96 -7.17
C VAL A 27 -9.73 -15.90 -7.00
N LYS A 28 -10.93 -15.44 -7.37
CA LYS A 28 -12.15 -16.26 -7.28
C LYS A 28 -12.03 -17.53 -8.13
N ASN A 29 -11.56 -17.41 -9.36
CA ASN A 29 -11.36 -18.54 -10.26
C ASN A 29 -10.34 -19.55 -9.71
N LEU A 30 -9.24 -19.06 -9.14
CA LEU A 30 -8.21 -19.92 -8.54
C LEU A 30 -8.77 -20.71 -7.36
N VAL A 31 -9.48 -20.05 -6.44
CA VAL A 31 -10.09 -20.74 -5.29
C VAL A 31 -11.15 -21.74 -5.74
N ASP A 32 -11.97 -21.38 -6.72
CA ASP A 32 -12.96 -22.29 -7.30
C ASP A 32 -12.31 -23.56 -7.85
N SER A 33 -11.25 -23.42 -8.65
CA SER A 33 -10.56 -24.59 -9.21
C SER A 33 -9.92 -25.46 -8.13
N VAL A 34 -9.32 -24.86 -7.09
CA VAL A 34 -8.75 -25.63 -5.98
C VAL A 34 -9.83 -26.40 -5.23
N MET A 35 -10.97 -25.75 -4.92
CA MET A 35 -12.01 -26.34 -4.11
C MET A 35 -12.81 -27.41 -4.86
N LYS A 36 -13.17 -27.15 -6.12
CA LYS A 36 -14.00 -28.04 -6.95
C LYS A 36 -13.16 -29.12 -7.61
N ASP A 37 -12.08 -28.75 -8.31
CA ASP A 37 -11.38 -29.66 -9.23
C ASP A 37 -10.27 -30.46 -8.55
N LYS A 38 -9.63 -29.91 -7.51
CA LYS A 38 -8.48 -30.56 -6.85
C LYS A 38 -8.85 -31.25 -5.55
N ARG A 39 -9.68 -30.61 -4.72
CA ARG A 39 -9.98 -31.10 -3.37
C ARG A 39 -11.26 -31.94 -3.26
N HIS A 40 -12.24 -31.72 -4.13
CA HIS A 40 -13.54 -32.40 -4.10
C HIS A 40 -14.18 -32.40 -2.69
N SER A 41 -14.04 -31.29 -1.97
CA SER A 41 -14.45 -31.19 -0.57
C SER A 41 -15.97 -30.94 -0.46
N PRO A 42 -16.71 -31.62 0.44
CA PRO A 42 -18.14 -31.37 0.66
C PRO A 42 -18.40 -30.06 1.44
N ASN A 43 -17.35 -29.43 1.99
CA ASN A 43 -17.47 -28.21 2.77
C ASN A 43 -17.83 -26.99 1.91
N LYS A 44 -18.66 -26.11 2.47
CA LYS A 44 -19.03 -24.83 1.85
C LYS A 44 -17.86 -23.84 1.92
N TYR A 45 -17.66 -23.07 0.84
CA TYR A 45 -16.69 -21.98 0.80
C TYR A 45 -17.27 -20.75 0.11
N ASN A 46 -16.70 -19.58 0.40
CA ASN A 46 -17.06 -18.31 -0.22
C ASN A 46 -15.87 -17.35 -0.17
N VAL A 47 -15.55 -16.70 -1.29
CA VAL A 47 -14.47 -15.70 -1.39
C VAL A 47 -15.08 -14.32 -1.52
N LYS A 48 -14.74 -13.44 -0.58
CA LYS A 48 -15.21 -12.05 -0.55
C LYS A 48 -14.02 -11.09 -0.54
N LEU A 49 -14.11 -10.04 -1.34
CA LEU A 49 -13.19 -8.92 -1.29
C LEU A 49 -13.66 -7.95 -0.19
N GLU A 50 -12.84 -7.75 0.85
CA GLU A 50 -13.19 -6.87 1.96
C GLU A 50 -12.82 -5.40 1.72
N LYS A 51 -11.63 -5.13 1.19
CA LYS A 51 -11.09 -3.78 0.99
C LYS A 51 -10.52 -3.61 -0.40
N ARG A 52 -10.67 -2.40 -0.95
CA ARG A 52 -10.13 -1.98 -2.25
C ARG A 52 -9.21 -0.78 -2.04
N GLY A 53 -8.08 -0.78 -2.73
CA GLY A 53 -7.15 0.35 -2.79
C GLY A 53 -6.48 0.32 -4.15
N ILE A 54 -6.52 1.45 -4.85
CA ILE A 54 -5.79 1.61 -6.10
C ILE A 54 -4.35 2.03 -5.79
N TYR A 55 -3.42 1.70 -6.67
CA TYR A 55 -2.06 2.22 -6.59
C TYR A 55 -2.06 3.73 -6.83
N TRP A 56 -0.96 4.37 -6.44
CA TRP A 56 -0.65 5.74 -6.78
C TRP A 56 0.79 5.80 -7.30
N LEU A 57 1.02 6.61 -8.32
CA LEU A 57 2.34 6.85 -8.88
C LEU A 57 2.41 8.32 -9.26
N ALA A 58 3.29 9.07 -8.61
CA ALA A 58 3.52 10.48 -8.92
C ALA A 58 4.21 10.66 -10.28
N ASP A 59 3.89 11.76 -10.95
CA ASP A 59 4.74 12.35 -11.98
C ASP A 59 5.61 13.44 -11.34
N PHE A 60 6.89 13.14 -11.10
CA PHE A 60 7.77 13.94 -10.23
C PHE A 60 8.91 14.66 -10.96
N GLU A 61 9.21 14.31 -12.22
CA GLU A 61 10.46 14.74 -12.89
C GLU A 61 10.61 16.26 -12.99
N ASN A 62 9.49 16.97 -13.18
CA ASN A 62 9.47 18.43 -13.33
C ASN A 62 8.51 19.12 -12.33
N ASP A 63 8.14 18.44 -11.25
CA ASP A 63 7.21 18.98 -10.26
C ASP A 63 7.91 19.93 -9.26
N PRO A 64 7.50 21.21 -9.17
CA PRO A 64 8.05 22.15 -8.19
C PRO A 64 7.96 21.68 -6.74
N GLN A 65 6.95 20.89 -6.36
CA GLN A 65 6.80 20.34 -5.00
C GLN A 65 7.95 19.39 -4.66
N TYR A 66 8.33 18.51 -5.60
CA TYR A 66 9.44 17.57 -5.41
C TYR A 66 10.79 18.31 -5.36
N VAL A 67 10.97 19.34 -6.18
CA VAL A 67 12.17 20.19 -6.14
C VAL A 67 12.27 20.92 -4.79
N ALA A 68 11.16 21.44 -4.27
CA ALA A 68 11.12 22.12 -2.98
C ALA A 68 11.42 21.17 -1.82
N ALA A 69 10.81 19.98 -1.82
CA ALA A 69 11.03 18.96 -0.81
C ALA A 69 12.48 18.49 -0.77
N ARG A 70 13.08 18.22 -1.94
CA ARG A 70 14.49 17.84 -2.06
C ARG A 70 15.42 18.87 -1.42
N LYS A 71 15.19 20.16 -1.72
CA LYS A 71 15.97 21.26 -1.12
C LYS A 71 15.78 21.34 0.39
N ALA A 72 14.54 21.19 0.88
CA ALA A 72 14.26 21.20 2.32
C ALA A 72 14.99 20.06 3.04
N THR A 73 14.98 18.85 2.48
CA THR A 73 15.69 17.71 3.06
C THR A 73 17.21 17.93 3.11
N VAL A 74 17.81 18.52 2.07
CA VAL A 74 19.24 18.88 2.08
C VAL A 74 19.55 19.93 3.16
N ILE A 75 18.68 20.93 3.35
CA ILE A 75 18.87 21.96 4.40
C ILE A 75 18.87 21.35 5.80
N VAL A 76 17.96 20.39 6.06
CA VAL A 76 17.78 19.81 7.40
C VAL A 76 18.77 18.68 7.68
N HIS A 77 19.05 17.83 6.69
CA HIS A 77 19.82 16.59 6.87
C HIS A 77 21.20 16.61 6.22
N GLY A 78 21.52 17.63 5.41
CA GLY A 78 22.84 17.80 4.79
C GLY A 78 23.14 16.82 3.66
N VAL A 79 22.17 16.02 3.21
CA VAL A 79 22.33 14.98 2.19
C VAL A 79 21.20 15.01 1.17
N GLU A 80 21.51 14.59 -0.05
CA GLU A 80 20.53 14.43 -1.12
C GLU A 80 19.60 13.25 -0.82
N PRO A 81 18.26 13.44 -0.83
CA PRO A 81 17.33 12.33 -0.61
C PRO A 81 17.18 11.45 -1.84
N ASP A 82 16.97 10.16 -1.59
CA ASP A 82 16.51 9.21 -2.61
C ASP A 82 15.02 9.42 -2.93
N LEU A 83 14.66 9.19 -4.20
CA LEU A 83 13.27 9.11 -4.63
C LEU A 83 12.80 7.66 -4.56
N THR A 84 11.90 7.37 -3.63
CA THR A 84 11.46 6.01 -3.35
C THR A 84 9.99 5.78 -3.75
N ARG A 85 9.67 4.51 -3.98
CA ARG A 85 8.29 4.02 -4.01
C ARG A 85 8.06 3.20 -2.74
N GLU A 86 6.82 3.15 -2.28
CA GLU A 86 6.45 2.44 -1.06
C GLU A 86 5.57 1.21 -1.32
N GLY A 87 5.74 0.19 -0.47
CA GLY A 87 4.90 -1.02 -0.47
C GLY A 87 3.58 -0.85 0.28
N GLY A 88 3.46 0.24 1.05
CA GLY A 88 2.26 0.63 1.77
C GLY A 88 1.10 1.03 0.84
N SER A 89 0.00 1.48 1.43
CA SER A 89 -1.12 2.02 0.64
C SER A 89 -1.80 3.14 1.41
N ILE A 90 -1.92 4.29 0.76
CA ILE A 90 -2.66 5.46 1.24
C ILE A 90 -3.68 5.79 0.14
N PRO A 91 -4.86 5.14 0.12
CA PRO A 91 -5.77 5.18 -1.04
C PRO A 91 -6.23 6.58 -1.44
N ILE A 92 -6.22 7.54 -0.49
CA ILE A 92 -6.68 8.90 -0.74
C ILE A 92 -5.72 9.72 -1.63
N THR A 93 -4.45 9.31 -1.81
CA THR A 93 -3.49 10.07 -2.65
C THR A 93 -3.98 10.20 -4.09
N SER A 94 -4.39 9.09 -4.71
CA SER A 94 -4.96 9.10 -6.06
C SER A 94 -6.25 9.91 -6.14
N THR A 95 -7.06 9.90 -5.07
CA THR A 95 -8.30 10.70 -5.01
C THR A 95 -7.99 12.20 -4.93
N PHE A 96 -7.02 12.62 -4.11
CA PHE A 96 -6.62 14.02 -4.02
C PHE A 96 -6.15 14.54 -5.37
N GLU A 97 -5.27 13.82 -6.04
CA GLU A 97 -4.73 14.23 -7.34
C GLU A 97 -5.82 14.33 -8.41
N GLN A 98 -6.73 13.35 -8.48
CA GLN A 98 -7.85 13.35 -9.42
C GLN A 98 -8.85 14.48 -9.16
N LEU A 99 -9.20 14.74 -7.89
CA LEU A 99 -10.23 15.72 -7.55
C LEU A 99 -9.70 17.15 -7.58
N THR A 100 -8.43 17.35 -7.22
CA THR A 100 -7.83 18.70 -7.17
C THR A 100 -7.13 19.08 -8.47
N GLY A 101 -6.74 18.10 -9.29
CA GLY A 101 -5.85 18.31 -10.44
C GLY A 101 -4.46 18.82 -10.03
N LYS A 102 -4.08 18.65 -8.76
CA LYS A 102 -2.79 19.05 -8.21
C LYS A 102 -1.97 17.82 -7.90
N THR A 103 -0.65 17.94 -8.10
CA THR A 103 0.28 16.87 -7.76
C THR A 103 0.33 16.64 -6.26
N VAL A 104 0.59 15.40 -5.88
CA VAL A 104 0.72 14.96 -4.50
C VAL A 104 2.18 14.59 -4.22
N LEU A 105 2.68 15.02 -3.07
CA LEU A 105 3.99 14.67 -2.56
C LEU A 105 3.84 13.88 -1.25
N MET A 106 4.65 12.83 -1.09
CA MET A 106 4.82 12.15 0.19
C MET A 106 6.21 12.47 0.73
N LEU A 107 6.26 13.16 1.86
CA LEU A 107 7.50 13.49 2.57
C LEU A 107 7.58 12.66 3.86
N PRO A 108 8.40 11.60 3.91
CA PRO A 108 8.46 10.73 5.08
C PRO A 108 9.22 11.39 6.23
N VAL A 109 8.62 11.33 7.43
CA VAL A 109 9.28 11.78 8.67
C VAL A 109 9.84 10.60 9.46
N GLY A 110 9.13 9.47 9.49
CA GLY A 110 9.50 8.28 10.28
C GLY A 110 10.78 7.59 9.80
N SER A 111 11.29 6.69 10.62
CA SER A 111 12.40 5.79 10.29
C SER A 111 11.89 4.45 9.75
N SER A 112 12.74 3.74 9.00
CA SER A 112 12.42 2.44 8.41
C SER A 112 12.17 1.32 9.45
N ASP A 113 12.55 1.56 10.71
CA ASP A 113 12.41 0.65 11.84
C ASP A 113 11.40 1.15 12.89
N ASP A 114 10.53 2.10 12.54
CA ASP A 114 9.50 2.63 13.45
C ASP A 114 8.44 1.57 13.79
N GLY A 115 8.31 0.51 12.97
CA GLY A 115 7.48 -0.63 13.30
C GLY A 115 5.98 -0.36 13.23
N ALA A 116 5.54 0.47 12.28
CA ALA A 116 4.12 0.75 12.06
C ALA A 116 3.29 -0.55 11.98
N HIS A 117 2.21 -0.61 12.76
CA HIS A 117 1.32 -1.78 12.93
C HIS A 117 1.97 -3.00 13.62
N SER A 118 3.09 -2.81 14.31
CA SER A 118 3.80 -3.86 15.05
C SER A 118 3.83 -3.57 16.56
N GLN A 119 4.40 -4.48 17.34
CA GLN A 119 4.71 -4.22 18.75
C GLN A 119 5.83 -3.17 18.85
N ASN A 120 5.78 -2.37 19.93
CA ASN A 120 6.79 -1.35 20.23
C ASN A 120 6.99 -0.33 19.08
N GLU A 121 5.90 0.02 18.40
CA GLU A 121 5.90 1.11 17.44
C GLU A 121 6.46 2.38 18.11
N LYS A 122 7.43 3.01 17.45
CA LYS A 122 8.17 4.16 17.99
C LYS A 122 8.26 5.28 16.97
N PHE A 123 8.66 6.44 17.47
CA PHE A 123 9.05 7.57 16.65
C PHE A 123 10.30 8.19 17.25
N ASN A 124 11.40 8.22 16.50
CA ASN A 124 12.64 8.81 16.98
C ASN A 124 12.44 10.32 17.24
N VAL A 125 12.83 10.81 18.42
CA VAL A 125 12.72 12.25 18.75
C VAL A 125 13.46 13.10 17.72
N LEU A 126 14.60 12.63 17.22
CA LEU A 126 15.34 13.33 16.17
C LEU A 126 14.52 13.48 14.88
N ASN A 127 13.87 12.40 14.42
CA ASN A 127 12.96 12.44 13.28
C ASN A 127 11.76 13.36 13.54
N TYR A 128 11.22 13.37 14.76
CA TYR A 128 10.09 14.24 15.09
C TYR A 128 10.46 15.72 15.09
N MET A 129 11.63 16.07 15.62
CA MET A 129 12.09 17.45 15.73
C MET A 129 12.60 18.01 14.39
N ASN A 130 13.16 17.14 13.54
CA ASN A 130 13.72 17.51 12.23
C ASN A 130 12.80 17.14 11.05
N GLY A 131 11.58 16.68 11.34
CA GLY A 131 10.59 16.28 10.34
C GLY A 131 9.93 17.41 9.58
#